data_AF-A0A5E4R088-F1
#
_entry.id   AF-A0A5E4R088-F1
#
_cell.length_a   1.000
_cell.length_b   1.000
_cell.length_c   1.000
_cell.angle_alpha   90.00
_cell.angle_beta   90.00
_cell.angle_gamma   90.00
#
_symmetry.space_group_name_H-M   'P 1'
#
loop_
_entity.id
_entity.type
_entity.pdbx_description
1 polymer ?
#
loop_
_entity_poly.entity_id
_entity_poly.type
_entity_poly.pdbx_seq_one_letter_code
_entity_poly.pdbx_strand_id
1 'polypeptide(L)'
;MFWEIMAFSWDPSLKYLDYLAQEKHNCVPKSLGGLEAEALYIDTNTNFNLNRFKEILLASLEKCHNILKITKSVNIEDALRKLHYVRTSGLEKFCSLMYTLPKFIEERPNTRL
;
A
#
# COMPACT_ATOMS: atom_id res chain seq x y z
N MET A 1 -22.50 21.12 -13.39
CA MET A 1 -21.11 20.72 -13.69
C MET A 1 -20.27 20.64 -12.40
N PHE A 2 -20.79 19.98 -11.35
CA PHE A 2 -20.07 19.75 -10.08
C PHE A 2 -20.22 18.29 -9.59
N TRP A 3 -20.99 17.48 -10.33
CA TRP A 3 -21.32 16.09 -9.98
C TRP A 3 -20.51 15.05 -10.79
N GLU A 4 -19.78 15.47 -11.83
CA GLU A 4 -18.98 14.55 -12.67
C GLU A 4 -17.57 14.30 -12.13
N ILE A 5 -17.07 15.10 -11.18
CA ILE A 5 -15.73 14.93 -10.57
C ILE A 5 -15.75 13.91 -9.42
N MET A 6 -16.94 13.46 -8.99
CA MET A 6 -17.11 12.48 -7.90
C MET A 6 -17.04 11.03 -8.37
N ALA A 7 -16.97 10.78 -9.69
CA ALA A 7 -16.68 9.45 -10.22
C ALA A 7 -15.16 9.21 -10.19
N PHE A 8 -14.57 9.23 -8.98
CA PHE A 8 -13.27 8.61 -8.76
C PHE A 8 -13.44 7.14 -9.13
N SER A 9 -12.83 6.69 -10.24
CA SER A 9 -12.80 5.28 -10.60
C SER A 9 -11.89 4.58 -9.59
N TRP A 10 -12.44 4.31 -8.41
CA TRP A 10 -11.86 3.37 -7.47
C TRP A 10 -11.99 2.02 -8.13
N ASP A 11 -10.86 1.40 -8.49
CA ASP A 11 -10.84 0.12 -9.17
C ASP A 11 -11.61 -0.91 -8.32
N PRO A 12 -12.76 -1.42 -8.81
CA PRO A 12 -13.60 -2.34 -8.05
C PRO A 12 -12.89 -3.66 -7.71
N SER A 13 -11.81 -4.01 -8.42
CA SER A 13 -11.02 -5.22 -8.13
C SER A 13 -10.27 -5.14 -6.79
N LEU A 14 -10.02 -3.93 -6.28
CA LEU A 14 -9.32 -3.71 -5.01
C LEU A 14 -10.22 -3.91 -3.78
N LYS A 15 -11.55 -3.76 -3.92
CA LYS A 15 -12.52 -4.04 -2.84
C LYS A 15 -12.48 -5.49 -2.36
N TYR A 16 -12.13 -6.42 -3.24
CA TYR A 16 -12.09 -7.85 -2.90
C TYR A 16 -10.88 -8.20 -2.01
N LEU A 17 -9.85 -7.35 -1.97
CA LEU A 17 -8.63 -7.60 -1.21
C LEU A 17 -8.71 -7.12 0.25
N ASP A 18 -9.57 -6.14 0.54
CA ASP A 18 -9.79 -5.56 1.87
C ASP A 18 -10.48 -6.52 2.86
N TYR A 19 -11.20 -7.56 2.38
CA TYR A 19 -12.09 -8.36 3.22
C TYR A 19 -11.42 -9.51 4.02
N LEU A 20 -10.12 -9.77 3.87
CA LEU A 20 -9.48 -10.99 4.41
C LEU A 20 -8.17 -10.79 5.20
N ALA A 21 -7.80 -9.56 5.58
CA ALA A 21 -6.53 -9.31 6.26
C ALA A 21 -6.59 -9.63 7.78
N GLN A 22 -6.47 -10.91 8.14
CA GLN A 22 -6.09 -11.35 9.48
C GLN A 22 -4.88 -12.29 9.43
N GLU A 23 -3.70 -11.79 9.04
CA GLU A 23 -2.42 -12.45 9.37
C GLU A 23 -1.28 -11.44 9.61
N LYS A 24 -0.52 -11.66 10.69
CA LYS A 24 0.32 -10.66 11.38
C LYS A 24 1.75 -10.47 10.84
N HIS A 25 2.18 -11.08 9.72
CA HIS A 25 3.62 -11.18 9.42
C HIS A 25 4.09 -10.86 7.98
N ASN A 26 3.38 -10.01 7.24
CA ASN A 26 3.75 -9.68 5.85
C ASN A 26 4.23 -8.21 5.66
N CYS A 27 5.01 -7.71 6.61
CA CYS A 27 5.68 -6.40 6.57
C CYS A 27 6.93 -6.45 7.47
N VAL A 28 7.83 -5.47 7.37
CA VAL A 28 8.99 -5.37 8.28
C VAL A 28 8.47 -5.30 9.74
N PRO A 29 8.89 -6.22 10.62
CA PRO A 29 8.41 -6.26 12.01
C PRO A 29 8.93 -5.08 12.85
N LYS A 30 8.19 -4.69 13.89
CA LYS A 30 8.62 -3.64 14.83
C LYS A 30 9.95 -3.94 15.52
N SER A 31 10.21 -5.21 15.82
CA SER A 31 11.48 -5.66 16.40
C SER A 31 12.69 -5.40 15.50
N LEU A 32 12.47 -5.17 14.20
CA LEU A 32 13.49 -4.82 13.20
C LEU A 32 13.35 -3.36 12.71
N GLY A 33 12.61 -2.52 13.44
CA GLY A 33 12.42 -1.10 13.10
C GLY A 33 11.31 -0.81 12.09
N GLY A 34 10.50 -1.81 11.72
CA GLY A 34 9.33 -1.59 10.88
C GLY A 34 8.15 -0.98 11.65
N LEU A 35 7.15 -0.49 10.91
CA LEU A 35 5.98 0.17 11.49
C LEU A 35 4.75 -0.75 11.62
N GLU A 36 4.80 -1.94 11.02
CA GLU A 36 3.64 -2.84 10.88
C GLU A 36 2.39 -2.14 10.30
N ALA A 37 2.63 -1.13 9.47
CA ALA A 37 1.64 -0.25 8.87
C ALA A 37 1.33 -0.63 7.41
N GLU A 38 0.26 -0.05 6.88
CA GLU A 38 0.02 0.02 5.44
C GLU A 38 0.80 1.19 4.84
N ALA A 39 1.19 1.10 3.57
CA ALA A 39 1.91 2.14 2.85
C ALA A 39 1.01 2.80 1.80
N LEU A 40 1.07 4.12 1.65
CA LEU A 40 0.47 4.83 0.51
C LEU A 40 1.56 5.37 -0.41
N TYR A 41 1.57 4.92 -1.66
CA TYR A 41 2.46 5.40 -2.72
C TYR A 41 1.69 6.25 -3.72
N ILE A 42 2.11 7.52 -3.84
CA ILE A 42 1.54 8.48 -4.80
C ILE A 42 2.51 8.63 -5.97
N ASP A 43 2.14 8.07 -7.12
CA ASP A 43 2.96 8.12 -8.33
C ASP A 43 2.58 9.31 -9.21
N THR A 44 3.39 10.36 -9.14
CA THR A 44 3.22 11.59 -9.92
C THR A 44 3.80 11.48 -11.33
N ASN A 45 4.82 10.63 -11.52
CA ASN A 45 5.63 10.56 -12.74
C ASN A 45 5.48 9.24 -13.50
N THR A 46 4.59 8.35 -13.06
CA THR A 46 4.35 7.03 -13.67
C THR A 46 5.58 6.11 -13.67
N ASN A 47 6.47 6.30 -12.70
CA ASN A 47 7.72 5.55 -12.58
C ASN A 47 7.61 4.34 -11.64
N PHE A 48 6.45 4.14 -11.00
CA PHE A 48 6.24 2.97 -10.15
C PHE A 48 6.28 1.68 -10.98
N ASN A 49 7.13 0.75 -10.54
CA ASN A 49 7.25 -0.57 -11.15
C ASN A 49 6.89 -1.64 -10.12
N LEU A 50 5.73 -2.27 -10.33
CA LEU A 50 5.21 -3.31 -9.44
C LEU A 50 6.16 -4.51 -9.33
N ASN A 51 6.79 -4.94 -10.42
CA ASN A 51 7.73 -6.08 -10.39
C ASN A 51 8.95 -5.75 -9.53
N ARG A 52 9.49 -4.54 -9.69
CA ARG A 52 10.62 -4.07 -8.87
C ARG A 52 10.24 -3.96 -7.40
N PHE A 53 9.03 -3.48 -7.10
CA PHE A 53 8.52 -3.44 -5.74
C PHE A 53 8.41 -4.85 -5.13
N LYS A 54 7.85 -5.81 -5.88
CA LYS A 54 7.75 -7.22 -5.45
C LYS A 54 9.12 -7.83 -5.14
N GLU A 55 10.12 -7.61 -5.98
CA GLU A 55 11.49 -8.09 -5.75
C GLU A 55 12.06 -7.56 -4.44
N ILE A 56 11.95 -6.24 -4.22
CA ILE A 56 12.46 -5.58 -3.01
C ILE A 56 11.71 -6.10 -1.78
N LEU A 57 10.39 -6.18 -1.87
CA LEU A 57 9.52 -6.64 -0.79
C LEU A 57 9.86 -8.08 -0.37
N LEU A 58 9.97 -8.98 -1.35
CA LEU A 58 10.32 -10.38 -1.11
C LEU A 58 11.69 -10.50 -0.42
N ALA A 59 12.72 -9.89 -1.00
CA ALA A 59 14.07 -9.94 -0.45
C ALA A 59 14.13 -9.36 0.98
N SER A 60 13.38 -8.29 1.24
CA SER A 60 13.31 -7.65 2.56
C SER A 60 12.63 -8.56 3.59
N LEU A 61 11.50 -9.18 3.23
CA LEU A 61 10.76 -10.08 4.12
C LEU A 61 11.53 -11.38 4.38
N GLU A 62 12.14 -11.97 3.36
CA GLU A 62 13.03 -13.13 3.52
C GLU A 62 14.19 -12.82 4.45
N LYS A 63 14.81 -11.64 4.32
CA LYS A 63 15.86 -11.20 5.24
C LYS A 63 15.36 -11.08 6.67
N CYS A 64 14.17 -10.52 6.88
CA CYS A 64 13.54 -10.43 8.20
C CYS A 64 13.27 -11.82 8.79
N HIS A 65 12.72 -12.74 8.00
CA HIS A 65 12.45 -14.12 8.41
C HIS A 65 13.74 -14.83 8.83
N ASN A 66 14.81 -14.66 8.07
CA ASN A 66 16.12 -15.24 8.39
C ASN A 66 16.69 -14.70 9.72
N ILE A 67 16.59 -13.39 9.96
CA ILE A 67 17.05 -12.78 11.22
C ILE A 67 16.23 -13.31 12.42
N LEU A 68 14.92 -13.42 12.25
CA LEU A 68 13.99 -13.83 13.31
C LEU A 68 13.79 -15.34 13.40
N LYS A 69 14.49 -16.13 12.57
CA LYS A 69 14.36 -17.60 12.47
C LYS A 69 12.91 -18.06 12.26
N ILE A 70 12.15 -17.30 11.47
CA ILE A 70 10.77 -17.64 11.09
C ILE A 70 10.81 -18.67 9.97
N THR A 71 10.14 -19.81 10.15
CA THR A 71 10.08 -20.91 9.17
C THR A 71 8.89 -20.79 8.21
N LYS A 72 7.96 -19.88 8.46
CA LYS A 72 6.82 -19.62 7.57
C LYS A 72 7.31 -19.00 6.26
N SER A 73 6.76 -19.46 5.14
CA SER A 73 7.01 -18.85 3.83
C SER A 73 6.42 -17.45 3.77
N VAL A 74 7.08 -16.56 3.01
CA VAL A 74 6.56 -15.23 2.72
C VAL A 74 5.41 -15.35 1.72
N ASN A 75 4.24 -14.83 2.07
CA ASN A 75 3.13 -14.65 1.13
C ASN A 75 3.20 -13.22 0.58
N ILE A 76 3.64 -13.10 -0.67
CA ILE A 76 3.85 -11.78 -1.29
C ILE A 76 2.53 -11.11 -1.63
N GLU A 77 1.50 -11.86 -1.99
CA GLU A 77 0.17 -11.34 -2.30
C GLU A 77 -0.41 -10.62 -1.08
N ASP A 78 -0.31 -11.23 0.10
CA ASP A 78 -0.78 -10.62 1.34
C ASP A 78 0.06 -9.39 1.75
N ALA A 79 1.37 -9.41 1.47
CA ALA A 79 2.24 -8.26 1.69
C ALA A 79 1.86 -7.08 0.78
N LEU A 80 1.54 -7.37 -0.49
CA LEU A 80 1.12 -6.37 -1.47
C LEU A 80 -0.21 -5.72 -1.14
N ARG A 81 -1.12 -6.41 -0.45
CA ARG A 81 -2.40 -5.82 0.02
C ARG A 81 -2.20 -4.63 0.96
N LYS A 82 -1.03 -4.52 1.59
CA LYS A 82 -0.69 -3.39 2.47
C LYS A 82 -0.21 -2.15 1.70
N LEU A 83 -0.08 -2.22 0.37
CA LEU A 83 0.31 -1.10 -0.47
C LEU A 83 -0.93 -0.48 -1.14
N HIS A 84 -1.24 0.75 -0.76
CA HIS A 84 -2.15 1.63 -1.49
C HIS A 84 -1.36 2.35 -2.57
N TYR A 85 -1.77 2.19 -3.83
CA TYR A 85 -1.13 2.86 -4.95
C TYR A 85 -2.11 3.82 -5.62
N VAL A 86 -1.69 5.07 -5.79
CA VAL A 86 -2.46 6.08 -6.52
C VAL A 86 -1.57 6.74 -7.55
N ARG A 87 -1.98 6.66 -8.81
CA ARG A 87 -1.34 7.41 -9.90
C ARG A 87 -2.00 8.78 -10.03
N THR A 88 -1.22 9.84 -9.93
CA THR A 88 -1.70 11.22 -10.11
C THR A 88 -0.92 11.92 -11.22
N SER A 89 -1.45 11.87 -12.45
CA SER A 89 -0.87 12.63 -13.56
C SER A 89 -1.50 14.02 -13.66
N GLY A 90 -0.67 15.05 -13.54
CA GLY A 90 -1.08 16.45 -13.65
C GLY A 90 -1.52 17.09 -12.33
N LEU A 91 -1.41 18.43 -12.29
CA LEU A 91 -1.61 19.22 -11.08
C LEU A 91 -3.04 19.08 -10.51
N GLU A 92 -4.06 19.08 -11.36
CA GLU A 92 -5.46 18.99 -10.92
C GLU A 92 -5.76 17.69 -10.16
N LYS A 93 -5.28 16.55 -10.68
CA LYS A 93 -5.46 15.24 -10.03
C LYS A 93 -4.68 15.14 -8.74
N PHE A 94 -3.47 15.69 -8.71
CA PHE A 94 -2.66 15.75 -7.50
C PHE A 94 -3.33 16.61 -6.42
N CYS A 95 -3.78 17.82 -6.76
CA CYS A 95 -4.48 18.70 -5.83
C CYS A 95 -5.78 18.06 -5.30
N SER A 96 -6.55 17.40 -6.17
CA SER A 96 -7.75 16.66 -5.77
C SER A 96 -7.43 15.52 -4.78
N LEU A 97 -6.36 14.76 -5.03
CA LEU A 97 -5.89 13.74 -4.08
C LEU A 97 -5.48 14.37 -2.74
N MET A 98 -4.73 15.46 -2.76
CA MET A 98 -4.30 16.13 -1.52
C MET A 98 -5.48 16.64 -0.70
N TYR A 99 -6.56 17.07 -1.37
CA TYR A 99 -7.79 17.48 -0.70
C TYR A 99 -8.54 16.30 -0.06
N THR A 100 -8.53 15.12 -0.68
CA THR A 100 -9.20 13.91 -0.15
C THR A 100 -8.34 13.08 0.79
N LEU A 101 -7.02 13.28 0.80
CA LEU A 101 -6.07 12.52 1.60
C LEU A 101 -6.37 12.55 3.11
N PRO A 102 -6.75 13.68 3.75
CA PRO A 102 -7.08 13.67 5.17
C PRO A 102 -8.20 12.69 5.52
N LYS A 103 -9.27 12.68 4.72
CA LYS A 103 -10.39 11.74 4.89
C LYS A 103 -9.93 10.29 4.73
N PHE A 104 -9.08 10.01 3.75
CA PHE A 104 -8.51 8.67 3.57
C PHE A 104 -7.71 8.21 4.79
N ILE A 105 -6.88 9.09 5.37
CA ILE A 105 -6.09 8.78 6.58
C ILE A 105 -6.98 8.61 7.81
N GLU A 106 -8.06 9.37 7.93
CA GLU A 106 -9.07 9.19 8.99
C GLU A 106 -9.77 7.82 8.87
N GLU A 107 -10.11 7.39 7.66
CA GLU A 107 -10.73 6.09 7.40
C GLU A 107 -9.73 4.92 7.54
N ARG A 108 -8.43 5.16 7.31
CA ARG A 108 -7.35 4.17 7.41
C ARG A 108 -6.21 4.67 8.31
N PRO A 109 -6.42 4.71 9.64
CA PRO A 109 -5.47 5.28 10.58
C PRO A 109 -4.18 4.47 10.75
N ASN A 110 -4.08 3.27 10.15
CA ASN A 110 -2.86 2.46 10.10
C ASN A 110 -2.00 2.69 8.84
N THR A 111 -2.43 3.57 7.92
CA THR A 111 -1.61 3.94 6.77
C THR A 111 -0.52 4.93 7.18
N ARG A 112 0.72 4.65 6.76
CA ARG A 112 1.92 5.47 6.97
C ARG A 112 2.63 5.67 5.62
N LEU A 113 3.58 6.60 5.61
CA LEU A 113 4.51 6.84 4.50
C LEU A 113 5.79 6.02 4.72
#